data_AF-A0A418T2S0-F1
#
_entry.id   AF-A0A418T2S0-F1
#
_cell.length_a   1.000
_cell.length_b   1.000
_cell.length_c   1.000
_cell.angle_alpha   90.00
_cell.angle_beta   90.00
_cell.angle_gamma   90.00
#
_symmetry.space_group_name_H-M   'P 1'
#
loop_
_entity.id
_entity.type
_entity.pdbx_description
1 polymer ?
#
loop_
_entity_poly.entity_id
_entity_poly.type
_entity_poly.pdbx_seq_one_letter_code
_entity_poly.pdbx_strand_id
1 'polypeptide(L)'
;MLSALKAERSYDTIIEVTEETTLAAAARLAKEEEEICCLNFASAKHPGGGFLTGARAQEESLARASGLYPTIVQMKEMYSHNAWQRICLYSDYIIYSPKVPVFRDDSGVLLDKAYPVSIITSPAVNAGVVSATSQ
;
A
#
# COMPACT_ATOMS: atom_id res chain seq x y z
N MET A 1 -16.61 -6.81 17.81
CA MET A 1 -15.98 -7.90 17.03
C MET A 1 -14.44 -7.85 17.10
N LEU A 2 -13.80 -6.67 17.13
CA LEU A 2 -12.35 -6.52 17.37
C LEU A 2 -11.88 -6.74 18.84
N SER A 3 -12.78 -6.59 19.82
CA SER A 3 -12.47 -6.76 21.26
C SER A 3 -12.13 -8.18 21.70
N ALA A 4 -12.26 -9.17 20.81
CA ALA A 4 -11.97 -10.58 21.07
C ALA A 4 -10.57 -11.01 20.60
N LEU A 5 -9.86 -10.16 19.85
CA LEU A 5 -8.49 -10.43 19.43
C LEU A 5 -7.55 -10.09 20.58
N LYS A 6 -7.15 -11.10 21.37
CA LYS A 6 -5.96 -11.00 22.21
C LYS A 6 -4.75 -11.19 21.30
N ALA A 7 -3.84 -10.23 21.29
CA ALA A 7 -2.54 -10.43 20.67
C ALA A 7 -1.85 -11.62 21.37
N GLU A 8 -1.49 -12.65 20.61
CA GLU A 8 -0.77 -13.82 21.14
C GLU A 8 0.64 -13.46 21.62
N ARG A 9 1.14 -12.28 21.23
CA ARG A 9 2.44 -11.72 21.59
C ARG A 9 2.31 -10.25 21.94
N SER A 10 3.08 -9.82 22.92
CA SER A 10 3.19 -8.42 23.31
C SER A 10 4.63 -7.98 23.07
N TYR A 11 4.80 -6.82 22.44
CA TYR A 11 6.09 -6.19 22.20
C TYR A 11 6.03 -4.76 22.73
N ASP A 12 7.15 -4.24 23.22
CA ASP A 12 7.30 -2.82 23.52
C ASP A 12 7.35 -2.06 22.19
N THR A 13 6.17 -1.66 21.73
CA THR A 13 5.99 -1.11 20.38
C THR A 13 6.49 0.32 20.32
N ILE A 14 7.52 0.55 19.52
CA ILE A 14 8.04 1.89 19.25
C ILE A 14 7.23 2.51 18.12
N ILE A 15 6.70 3.72 18.34
CA ILE A 15 5.92 4.47 17.36
C ILE A 15 6.70 5.73 16.99
N GLU A 16 7.00 5.88 15.71
CA GLU A 16 7.70 7.04 15.15
C GLU A 16 6.81 7.72 14.11
N VAL A 17 6.88 9.05 14.04
CA VAL A 17 6.29 9.86 12.97
C VAL A 17 7.42 10.59 12.27
N THR A 18 7.59 10.34 10.98
CA THR A 18 8.68 10.91 10.16
C THR A 18 8.13 11.54 8.89
N GLU A 19 8.91 12.40 8.26
CA GLU A 19 8.60 12.98 6.95
C GLU A 19 9.12 12.10 5.78
N GLU A 20 9.40 10.83 6.06
CA GLU A 20 9.91 9.89 5.06
C GLU A 20 8.79 9.44 4.10
N THR A 21 9.18 9.10 2.87
CA THR A 21 8.30 8.30 2.02
C THR A 21 8.17 6.88 2.60
N THR A 22 7.14 6.14 2.17
CA THR A 22 6.97 4.74 2.58
C THR A 22 8.19 3.88 2.25
N LEU A 23 8.83 4.10 1.10
CA LEU A 23 10.00 3.31 0.69
C LEU A 23 11.28 3.77 1.38
N ALA A 24 11.45 5.06 1.67
CA ALA A 24 12.57 5.55 2.47
C ALA A 24 12.54 4.96 3.89
N ALA A 25 11.38 4.97 4.55
CA ALA A 25 11.22 4.33 5.86
C ALA A 25 11.46 2.81 5.78
N ALA A 26 10.92 2.13 4.76
CA ALA A 26 11.17 0.71 4.57
C ALA A 26 12.65 0.40 4.31
N ALA A 27 13.37 1.24 3.55
CA ALA A 27 14.80 1.07 3.30
C ALA A 27 15.65 1.29 4.56
N ARG A 28 15.26 2.25 5.41
CA ARG A 28 15.89 2.47 6.72
C ARG A 28 15.70 1.26 7.62
N LEU A 29 14.46 0.80 7.78
CA LEU A 29 14.13 -0.36 8.62
C LEU A 29 14.74 -1.67 8.08
N ALA A 30 14.88 -1.83 6.76
CA ALA A 30 15.44 -3.04 6.15
C ALA A 30 16.91 -3.31 6.49
N LYS A 31 17.59 -2.34 7.13
CA LYS A 31 18.95 -2.50 7.64
C LYS A 31 18.99 -3.24 8.97
N GLU A 32 17.88 -3.21 9.71
CA GLU A 32 17.79 -3.70 11.09
C GLU A 32 16.75 -4.83 11.22
N GLU A 33 15.74 -4.84 10.36
CA GLU A 33 14.60 -5.75 10.42
C GLU A 33 14.50 -6.65 9.17
N GLU A 34 14.16 -7.93 9.39
CA GLU A 34 13.99 -8.90 8.30
C GLU A 34 12.56 -8.91 7.72
N GLU A 35 11.55 -8.59 8.53
CA GLU A 35 10.14 -8.66 8.17
C GLU A 35 9.48 -7.28 8.23
N ILE A 36 9.40 -6.62 7.07
CA ILE A 36 8.80 -5.30 6.96
C ILE A 36 7.50 -5.39 6.19
N CYS A 37 6.45 -4.74 6.71
CA CYS A 37 5.19 -4.59 6.03
C CYS A 37 4.83 -3.12 5.82
N CYS A 38 4.50 -2.76 4.58
CA CYS A 38 4.02 -1.44 4.19
C CYS A 38 2.54 -1.48 3.82
N LEU A 39 1.82 -0.41 4.12
CA LEU A 39 0.47 -0.17 3.60
C LEU A 39 0.56 0.59 2.27
N ASN A 40 -0.06 0.08 1.22
CA ASN A 40 -0.32 0.78 -0.03
C ASN A 40 -1.66 1.50 0.06
N PHE A 41 -1.66 2.81 -0.15
CA PHE A 41 -2.85 3.67 -0.18
C PHE A 41 -3.57 3.50 -1.52
N ALA A 42 -4.22 2.35 -1.67
CA ALA A 42 -4.63 1.82 -2.95
C ALA A 42 -5.77 2.62 -3.59
N SER A 43 -5.71 2.75 -4.91
CA SER A 43 -6.87 3.05 -5.72
C SER A 43 -7.86 1.90 -5.67
N ALA A 44 -9.12 2.21 -5.40
CA ALA A 44 -10.18 1.22 -5.40
C ALA A 44 -10.47 0.63 -6.79
N LYS A 45 -10.06 1.31 -7.87
CA LYS A 45 -10.49 1.01 -9.25
C LYS A 45 -9.37 0.76 -10.25
N HIS A 46 -8.17 1.27 -9.98
CA HIS A 46 -7.06 1.25 -10.93
C HIS A 46 -5.81 0.67 -10.25
N PRO A 47 -5.39 -0.57 -10.54
CA PRO A 47 -4.20 -1.15 -9.91
C PRO A 47 -2.96 -0.30 -10.19
N GLY A 48 -2.27 0.16 -9.14
CA GLY A 48 -1.11 1.04 -9.27
C GLY A 48 -1.46 2.49 -9.58
N GLY A 49 -2.74 2.87 -9.42
CA GLY A 49 -3.21 4.24 -9.65
C GLY A 49 -2.94 4.73 -11.08
N GLY A 50 -2.41 5.95 -11.18
CA GLY A 50 -2.03 6.59 -12.44
C GLY A 50 -0.54 6.47 -12.77
N PHE A 51 0.18 5.45 -12.30
CA PHE A 51 1.65 5.45 -12.40
C PHE A 51 2.16 5.45 -13.85
N LEU A 52 1.43 4.81 -14.77
CA LEU A 52 1.73 4.80 -16.22
C LEU A 52 1.52 6.16 -16.89
N THR A 53 0.68 7.02 -16.32
CA THR A 53 0.38 8.36 -16.84
C THR A 53 1.18 9.47 -16.12
N GLY A 54 2.12 9.09 -15.26
CA GLY A 54 2.99 10.03 -14.55
C GLY A 54 2.38 10.65 -13.30
N ALA A 55 1.26 10.10 -12.80
CA ALA A 55 0.68 10.58 -11.55
C ALA A 55 1.64 10.40 -10.36
N ARG A 56 1.51 11.29 -9.38
CA ARG A 56 2.37 11.36 -8.20
C ARG A 56 1.52 11.21 -6.95
N ALA A 57 1.38 9.98 -6.48
CA ALA A 57 0.92 9.67 -5.13
C ALA A 57 1.70 8.46 -4.59
N GLN A 58 1.35 8.02 -3.38
CA GLN A 58 2.07 6.97 -2.67
C GLN A 58 1.98 5.62 -3.41
N GLU A 59 0.79 5.23 -3.88
CA GLU A 59 0.59 4.00 -4.66
C GLU A 59 1.45 4.00 -5.93
N GLU A 60 1.48 5.11 -6.67
CA GLU A 60 2.27 5.19 -7.89
C GLU A 60 3.77 5.11 -7.64
N SER A 61 4.25 5.65 -6.52
CA SER A 61 5.65 5.51 -6.11
C SER A 61 5.99 4.05 -5.79
N LEU A 62 5.12 3.34 -5.04
CA LEU A 62 5.28 1.91 -4.80
C LEU A 62 5.27 1.11 -6.10
N ALA A 63 4.35 1.41 -7.02
CA ALA A 63 4.23 0.72 -8.30
C ALA A 63 5.45 0.92 -9.22
N ARG A 64 6.07 2.10 -9.22
CA ARG A 64 7.26 2.40 -10.04
C ARG A 64 8.56 1.83 -9.50
N ALA A 65 8.70 1.79 -8.18
CA ALA A 65 9.96 1.45 -7.52
C ALA A 65 10.06 0.00 -7.04
N SER A 66 8.98 -0.78 -7.18
CA SER A 66 8.91 -2.15 -6.68
C SER A 66 8.20 -3.12 -7.63
N GLY A 67 8.22 -4.40 -7.27
CA GLY A 67 7.45 -5.45 -7.93
C GLY A 67 5.96 -5.45 -7.61
N LEU A 68 5.39 -4.39 -7.02
CA LEU A 68 3.99 -4.39 -6.56
C LEU A 68 2.99 -4.47 -7.72
N TYR A 69 3.19 -3.70 -8.79
CA TYR A 69 2.22 -3.66 -9.90
C TYR A 69 1.85 -5.05 -10.47
N PRO A 70 2.82 -5.93 -10.82
CA PRO A 70 2.48 -7.27 -11.31
C PRO A 70 1.76 -8.14 -10.28
N THR A 71 1.91 -7.89 -8.96
CA THR A 71 1.17 -8.67 -7.94
C THR A 71 -0.28 -8.24 -7.85
N ILE A 72 -0.57 -6.94 -7.93
CA ILE A 72 -1.92 -6.42 -7.72
C ILE A 72 -2.77 -6.42 -8.99
N VAL A 73 -2.19 -6.28 -10.19
CA VAL A 73 -2.96 -6.18 -11.45
C VAL A 73 -3.77 -7.44 -11.77
N GLN A 74 -3.32 -8.60 -11.29
CA GLN A 74 -4.01 -9.88 -11.45
C GLN A 74 -5.21 -10.05 -10.50
N MET A 75 -5.30 -9.24 -9.43
CA MET A 75 -6.32 -9.36 -8.37
C MET A 75 -7.64 -8.68 -8.78
N LYS A 76 -8.18 -9.09 -9.94
CA LYS A 76 -9.32 -8.44 -10.62
C LYS A 76 -10.59 -8.36 -9.78
N GLU A 77 -10.78 -9.29 -8.85
CA GLU A 77 -11.99 -9.38 -8.03
C GLU A 77 -12.20 -8.11 -7.19
N MET A 78 -11.17 -7.66 -6.46
CA MET A 78 -11.25 -6.44 -5.65
C MET A 78 -11.61 -5.22 -6.51
N TYR A 79 -10.89 -5.01 -7.63
CA TYR A 79 -11.11 -3.85 -8.49
C TYR A 79 -12.47 -3.89 -9.17
N SER A 80 -12.91 -5.08 -9.60
CA SER A 80 -14.22 -5.25 -10.19
C SER A 80 -15.30 -4.96 -9.16
N HIS A 81 -15.21 -5.56 -7.96
CA HIS A 81 -16.14 -5.32 -6.86
C HIS A 81 -16.29 -3.83 -6.57
N ASN A 82 -15.18 -3.13 -6.36
CA ASN A 82 -15.19 -1.69 -6.07
C ASN A 82 -15.60 -0.80 -7.25
N ALA A 83 -15.47 -1.27 -8.50
CA ALA A 83 -16.00 -0.57 -9.68
C ALA A 83 -17.53 -0.69 -9.77
N TRP A 84 -18.10 -1.82 -9.34
CA TRP A 84 -19.55 -2.05 -9.30
C TRP A 84 -20.24 -1.41 -8.08
N GLN A 85 -19.50 -1.23 -6.98
CA GLN A 85 -19.98 -0.51 -5.79
C GLN A 85 -20.21 0.97 -6.11
N ARG A 86 -21.47 1.42 -6.01
CA ARG A 86 -21.87 2.84 -6.17
C ARG A 86 -21.71 3.66 -4.89
N ILE A 87 -21.31 3.03 -3.79
CA ILE A 87 -21.06 3.69 -2.51
C ILE A 87 -19.56 3.95 -2.34
N CYS A 88 -19.20 5.19 -1.99
CA CYS A 88 -17.80 5.62 -1.86
C CYS A 88 -17.09 5.08 -0.61
N LEU A 89 -17.76 4.22 0.15
CA LEU A 89 -17.22 3.46 1.26
C LEU A 89 -16.33 2.29 0.81
N TYR A 90 -16.40 1.91 -0.49
CA TYR A 90 -15.72 0.74 -1.03
C TYR A 90 -16.01 -0.53 -0.20
N SER A 91 -15.10 -1.51 -0.22
CA SER A 91 -15.25 -2.80 0.47
C SER A 91 -14.02 -3.11 1.30
N ASP A 92 -14.15 -4.04 2.25
CA ASP A 92 -13.07 -4.50 3.12
C ASP A 92 -12.08 -5.46 2.41
N TYR A 93 -12.05 -5.47 1.07
CA TYR A 93 -11.07 -6.27 0.34
C TYR A 93 -9.65 -5.76 0.62
N ILE A 94 -8.76 -6.70 0.92
CA ILE A 94 -7.35 -6.47 1.16
C ILE A 94 -6.55 -7.45 0.29
N ILE A 95 -5.52 -6.94 -0.39
CA ILE A 95 -4.54 -7.77 -1.09
C ILE A 95 -3.25 -7.78 -0.27
N TYR A 96 -2.78 -8.96 0.10
CA TYR A 96 -1.46 -9.15 0.71
C TYR A 96 -0.45 -9.61 -0.34
N SER A 97 0.60 -8.83 -0.55
CA SER A 97 1.71 -9.13 -1.47
C SER A 97 2.98 -9.40 -0.66
N PRO A 98 3.36 -10.66 -0.42
CA PRO A 98 4.55 -10.97 0.38
C PRO A 98 5.84 -10.72 -0.39
N LYS A 99 6.87 -10.23 0.31
CA LYS A 99 8.27 -10.15 -0.19
C LYS A 99 8.40 -9.49 -1.58
N VAL A 100 7.67 -8.40 -1.80
CA VAL A 100 7.77 -7.59 -3.01
C VAL A 100 9.17 -6.97 -3.07
N PRO A 101 9.94 -7.17 -4.16
CA PRO A 101 11.25 -6.57 -4.29
C PRO A 101 11.12 -5.06 -4.54
N VAL A 102 11.76 -4.25 -3.72
CA VAL A 102 11.97 -2.82 -3.97
C VAL A 102 13.34 -2.65 -4.61
N PHE A 103 13.38 -2.02 -5.78
CA PHE A 103 14.57 -1.94 -6.62
C PHE A 103 14.91 -0.52 -7.09
N ARG A 104 14.14 0.51 -6.69
CA ARG A 104 14.49 1.92 -6.89
C ARG A 104 14.34 2.72 -5.61
N ASP A 105 15.11 3.81 -5.50
CA ASP A 105 14.89 4.86 -4.51
C ASP A 105 13.87 5.92 -4.98
N ASP A 106 13.62 6.92 -4.13
CA ASP A 106 12.69 8.02 -4.42
C ASP A 106 13.14 8.95 -5.56
N SER A 107 14.43 8.96 -5.88
CA SER A 107 14.97 9.67 -7.06
C SER A 107 14.75 8.89 -8.36
N GLY A 108 14.32 7.63 -8.26
CA GLY A 108 14.10 6.71 -9.36
C GLY A 108 15.36 5.95 -9.79
N VAL A 109 16.47 6.09 -9.07
CA VAL A 109 17.72 5.38 -9.33
C VAL A 109 17.59 3.92 -8.91
N LEU A 110 18.16 3.01 -9.70
CA LEU A 110 18.19 1.59 -9.36
C LEU A 110 19.11 1.36 -8.16
N LEU A 111 18.65 0.53 -7.22
CA LEU A 111 19.45 0.11 -6.08
C LEU A 111 20.44 -0.98 -6.49
N ASP A 112 21.64 -0.97 -5.90
CA ASP A 112 22.64 -2.04 -6.10
C ASP A 112 22.13 -3.42 -5.65
N LYS A 113 21.29 -3.43 -4.60
CA LYS A 113 20.65 -4.63 -4.08
C LYS A 113 19.19 -4.32 -3.75
N ALA A 114 18.28 -5.05 -4.38
CA ALA A 114 16.86 -5.00 -4.02
C ALA A 114 16.64 -5.59 -2.62
N TYR A 115 15.68 -5.02 -1.89
CA TYR A 115 15.26 -5.53 -0.58
C TYR A 115 13.77 -5.95 -0.61
N PRO A 116 13.39 -7.01 0.09
CA PRO A 116 12.01 -7.47 0.13
C PRO A 116 11.18 -6.67 1.12
N VAL A 117 9.95 -6.32 0.75
CA VAL A 117 8.94 -5.73 1.64
C VAL A 117 7.60 -6.41 1.38
N SER A 118 6.88 -6.80 2.42
CA SER A 118 5.49 -7.23 2.28
C SER A 118 4.56 -6.02 2.17
N ILE A 119 3.57 -6.06 1.30
CA ILE A 119 2.68 -4.92 1.05
C ILE A 119 1.23 -5.33 1.25
N ILE A 120 0.52 -4.61 2.12
CA ILE A 120 -0.94 -4.67 2.28
C ILE A 120 -1.53 -3.60 1.37
N THR A 121 -2.38 -3.97 0.43
CA THR A 121 -3.09 -3.05 -0.47
C THR A 121 -4.55 -3.00 -0.04
N SER A 122 -5.00 -1.84 0.42
CA SER A 122 -6.37 -1.61 0.87
C SER A 122 -6.83 -0.21 0.45
N PRO A 123 -7.97 -0.07 -0.26
CA PRO A 123 -8.46 1.23 -0.67
C PRO A 123 -9.06 2.00 0.50
N ALA A 124 -8.58 3.21 0.75
CA ALA A 124 -9.21 4.10 1.72
C ALA A 124 -10.56 4.63 1.20
N VAL A 125 -11.49 4.90 2.12
CA VAL A 125 -12.77 5.56 1.81
C VAL A 125 -12.49 6.90 1.13
N ASN A 126 -13.21 7.20 0.04
CA ASN A 126 -13.11 8.51 -0.60
C ASN A 126 -13.95 9.55 0.16
N ALA A 127 -13.37 10.10 1.24
CA ALA A 127 -14.03 11.07 2.11
C ALA A 127 -14.52 12.32 1.35
N GLY A 128 -13.79 12.76 0.33
CA GLY A 128 -14.18 13.91 -0.51
C GLY A 128 -15.52 13.68 -1.20
N VAL A 129 -15.71 12.50 -1.81
CA VAL A 129 -16.99 12.17 -2.47
C VAL A 129 -18.10 11.89 -1.47
N VAL A 130 -17.80 11.23 -0.35
CA VAL A 130 -18.78 11.00 0.73
C VAL A 130 -19.34 12.32 1.27
N SER A 131 -18.47 13.31 1.49
CA SER A 131 -18.87 14.63 1.99
C SER A 131 -19.70 15.43 0.97
N ALA A 132 -19.44 15.26 -0.33
CA ALA A 132 -20.17 15.95 -1.40
C ALA A 132 -21.54 15.32 -1.71
N THR A 133 -21.75 14.05 -1.36
CA THR A 133 -23.01 13.32 -1.60
C THR A 133 -23.94 13.33 -0.38
N SER A 134 -23.51 13.97 0.72
CA SER A 134 -24.28 14.11 1.97
C SER A 134 -24.97 15.48 2.10
N GLN A 135 -25.09 16.22 0.99
CA GLN A 135 -25.90 17.46 0.86
C GLN A 135 -27.06 17.24 -0.10
#